data_AF-A0A965PKU2-F1
#
_entry.id   AF-A0A965PKU2-F1
#
_cell.length_a   1.000
_cell.length_b   1.000
_cell.length_c   1.000
_cell.angle_alpha   90.00
_cell.angle_beta   90.00
_cell.angle_gamma   90.00
#
_symmetry.space_group_name_H-M   'P 1'
#
loop_
_entity.id
_entity.type
_entity.pdbx_description
1 polymer ?
#
loop_
_entity_poly.entity_id
_entity_poly.type
_entity_poly.pdbx_seq_one_letter_code
_entity_poly.pdbx_strand_id
1 'polypeptide(L)'
;NTGNKFSWDACLPVQDFLGYAQADYLTASGGTAGAQFLTNVRNRKVQADEAHTVHALFGTDTVNKVFEFKSYNAAGTLLQTVQKTFTYVDYKSRLLAADCTFNSIGFTSGNEAYYTVQAYPSGYAGKASETMRFDLWTECSKYDPVTLHFLNTLGGFDSYTFRKRTVRNLAGEKKTFEQDSFRYTTGAYNYSNARGGVTNYNTMVTEQWTLNTDFLTDTEAEFIEQLLFSPVVYMGAFSAMEKVTVNSTEFERKYNRDGLVQYSVTIQRALTNRRQRL
;
A
#
# COMPACT_ATOMS: atom_id res chain seq x y z
N ASN A 1 26.34 -17.30 20.99
CA ASN A 1 26.33 -15.87 20.61
C ASN A 1 27.10 -15.66 19.31
N THR A 2 26.51 -16.02 18.17
CA THR A 2 27.03 -15.66 16.85
C THR A 2 26.46 -14.30 16.46
N GLY A 3 27.33 -13.29 16.45
CA GLY A 3 27.04 -11.88 16.22
C GLY A 3 26.65 -11.54 14.78
N ASN A 4 25.52 -12.05 14.33
CA ASN A 4 24.90 -11.55 13.11
C ASN A 4 24.09 -10.29 13.46
N LYS A 5 24.57 -9.14 13.00
CA LYS A 5 23.79 -7.89 12.99
C LYS A 5 22.93 -7.93 11.74
N PHE A 6 21.63 -7.74 11.91
CA PHE A 6 20.66 -7.83 10.82
C PHE A 6 20.09 -6.44 10.55
N SER A 7 20.09 -6.02 9.29
CA SER A 7 19.43 -4.79 8.86
C SER A 7 18.00 -5.11 8.41
N TRP A 8 17.05 -4.37 8.94
CA TRP A 8 15.70 -4.25 8.43
C TRP A 8 15.49 -2.76 8.25
N ASP A 9 15.00 -2.37 7.07
CA ASP A 9 14.89 -0.98 6.69
C ASP A 9 13.56 -0.43 7.20
N ALA A 10 13.63 0.33 8.29
CA ALA A 10 12.51 1.04 8.87
C ALA A 10 12.91 2.47 9.21
N CYS A 11 11.90 3.33 9.25
CA CYS A 11 12.04 4.74 9.56
C CYS A 11 11.14 5.04 10.76
N LEU A 12 11.73 4.96 11.96
CA LEU A 12 11.04 5.35 13.19
C LEU A 12 11.30 6.82 13.50
N PRO A 13 10.30 7.55 14.00
CA PRO A 13 10.52 8.84 14.62
C PRO A 13 11.55 8.73 15.75
N VAL A 14 12.37 9.78 15.93
CA VAL A 14 13.46 9.77 16.93
C VAL A 14 12.93 9.49 18.34
N GLN A 15 11.73 9.99 18.67
CA GLN A 15 11.09 9.75 19.97
C GLN A 15 10.76 8.26 20.22
N ASP A 16 10.26 7.55 19.20
CA ASP A 16 9.83 6.15 19.32
C ASP A 16 11.02 5.21 19.28
N PHE A 17 12.13 5.64 18.67
CA PHE A 17 13.37 4.89 18.62
C PHE A 17 13.96 4.60 20.00
N LEU A 18 13.77 5.48 21.01
CA LEU A 18 14.26 5.22 22.37
C LEU A 18 13.62 4.00 23.02
N GLY A 19 12.34 3.74 22.71
CA GLY A 19 11.59 2.58 23.23
C GLY A 19 11.66 1.36 22.32
N TYR A 20 12.28 1.46 21.15
CA TYR A 20 12.28 0.39 20.17
C TYR A 20 13.13 -0.81 20.62
N ALA A 21 12.48 -1.96 20.75
CA ALA A 21 13.15 -3.24 20.93
C ALA A 21 12.79 -4.21 19.79
N GLN A 22 13.79 -4.67 19.04
CA GLN A 22 13.60 -5.64 17.96
C GLN A 22 12.90 -6.93 18.45
N ALA A 23 13.12 -7.30 19.71
CA ALA A 23 12.51 -8.48 20.31
C ALA A 23 10.98 -8.41 20.30
N ASP A 24 10.37 -7.22 20.31
CA ASP A 24 8.92 -7.03 20.33
C ASP A 24 8.27 -7.40 19.01
N TYR A 25 8.98 -7.28 17.90
CA TYR A 25 8.49 -7.60 16.55
C TYR A 25 8.94 -8.99 16.07
N LEU A 26 9.82 -9.66 16.82
CA LEU A 26 10.42 -10.93 16.42
C LEU A 26 9.53 -12.13 16.79
N THR A 27 8.99 -12.80 15.79
CA THR A 27 8.27 -14.08 15.90
C THR A 27 9.29 -15.23 15.80
N ALA A 28 9.60 -15.90 16.91
CA ALA A 28 10.71 -16.86 16.97
C ALA A 28 10.39 -18.12 17.78
N SER A 29 11.10 -19.21 17.52
CA SER A 29 10.89 -20.53 18.16
C SER A 29 11.12 -20.56 19.69
N GLY A 30 11.56 -19.46 20.30
CA GLY A 30 11.68 -19.31 21.76
C GLY A 30 11.25 -17.92 22.25
N GLY A 31 10.80 -17.83 23.50
CA GLY A 31 10.34 -16.59 24.15
C GLY A 31 8.83 -16.58 24.44
N THR A 32 8.36 -15.53 25.13
CA THR A 32 6.94 -15.32 25.46
C THR A 32 6.18 -14.81 24.23
N ALA A 33 5.01 -15.38 23.95
CA ALA A 33 4.14 -14.98 22.84
C ALA A 33 3.74 -13.49 22.89
N GLY A 34 3.41 -12.92 21.72
CA GLY A 34 2.99 -11.53 21.56
C GLY A 34 3.93 -10.70 20.68
N ALA A 35 4.58 -11.30 19.68
CA ALA A 35 5.34 -10.53 18.70
C ALA A 35 4.40 -9.62 17.88
N GLN A 36 4.72 -8.35 17.73
CA GLN A 36 3.89 -7.41 16.99
C GLN A 36 4.10 -7.55 15.47
N PHE A 37 3.03 -7.38 14.70
CA PHE A 37 3.13 -7.22 13.26
C PHE A 37 3.77 -5.87 12.92
N LEU A 38 4.40 -5.81 11.75
CA LEU A 38 5.03 -4.60 11.22
C LEU A 38 3.98 -3.69 10.60
N THR A 39 3.10 -3.18 11.45
CA THR A 39 2.10 -2.14 11.15
C THR A 39 1.80 -1.41 12.45
N ASN A 40 1.23 -0.21 12.41
CA ASN A 40 0.78 0.51 13.61
C ASN A 40 -0.72 0.32 13.88
N VAL A 41 -1.54 0.15 12.84
CA VAL A 41 -2.99 0.00 13.01
C VAL A 41 -3.40 -1.47 12.97
N ARG A 42 -3.93 -1.92 14.11
CA ARG A 42 -4.30 -3.32 14.37
C ARG A 42 -5.69 -3.70 13.87
N ASN A 43 -6.70 -2.89 14.17
CA ASN A 43 -8.07 -3.18 13.80
C ASN A 43 -8.42 -2.44 12.52
N ARG A 44 -8.97 -3.16 11.54
CA ARG A 44 -9.33 -2.59 10.25
C ARG A 44 -10.64 -3.16 9.75
N LYS A 45 -11.40 -2.32 9.05
CA LYS A 45 -12.55 -2.74 8.25
C LYS A 45 -12.09 -2.98 6.83
N VAL A 46 -12.40 -4.16 6.29
CA VAL A 46 -11.97 -4.57 4.96
C VAL A 46 -13.14 -5.12 4.14
N GLN A 47 -13.05 -4.96 2.83
CA GLN A 47 -13.96 -5.61 1.89
C GLN A 47 -13.41 -6.97 1.47
N ALA A 48 -14.28 -7.85 0.99
CA ALA A 48 -13.91 -9.22 0.64
C ALA A 48 -12.79 -9.30 -0.43
N ASP A 49 -12.81 -8.36 -1.38
CA ASP A 49 -11.86 -8.25 -2.49
C ASP A 49 -10.72 -7.25 -2.25
N GLU A 50 -10.65 -6.65 -1.05
CA GLU A 50 -9.61 -5.68 -0.74
C GLU A 50 -8.25 -6.38 -0.59
N ALA A 51 -7.34 -6.08 -1.52
CA ALA A 51 -5.97 -6.58 -1.48
C ALA A 51 -5.21 -5.96 -0.31
N HIS A 52 -4.84 -6.76 0.68
CA HIS A 52 -4.01 -6.29 1.80
C HIS A 52 -3.09 -7.38 2.34
N THR A 53 -1.96 -6.94 2.88
CA THR A 53 -0.91 -7.80 3.44
C THR A 53 -0.63 -7.49 4.89
N VAL A 54 -0.26 -8.52 5.64
CA VAL A 54 0.34 -8.39 6.97
C VAL A 54 1.77 -8.87 6.92
N HIS A 55 2.68 -8.08 7.49
CA HIS A 55 4.11 -8.37 7.52
C HIS A 55 4.53 -8.80 8.92
N ALA A 56 5.24 -9.93 9.00
CA ALA A 56 5.82 -10.44 10.24
C ALA A 56 7.31 -10.68 10.08
N LEU A 57 8.07 -10.35 11.13
CA LEU A 57 9.49 -10.64 11.20
C LEU A 57 9.71 -11.97 11.92
N PHE A 58 10.34 -12.93 11.25
CA PHE A 58 10.62 -14.24 11.81
C PHE A 58 12.05 -14.41 12.32
N GLY A 59 12.24 -15.40 13.18
CA GLY A 59 13.53 -15.88 13.67
C GLY A 59 14.45 -16.43 12.58
N THR A 60 15.56 -17.05 12.96
CA THR A 60 16.52 -17.60 11.98
C THR A 60 16.31 -19.08 11.69
N ASP A 61 15.33 -19.71 12.33
CA ASP A 61 15.05 -21.12 12.10
C ASP A 61 14.44 -21.31 10.70
N THR A 62 14.78 -22.42 10.05
CA THR A 62 14.31 -22.76 8.70
C THR A 62 13.02 -23.57 8.72
N VAL A 63 12.37 -23.69 9.88
CA VAL A 63 11.10 -24.42 10.03
C VAL A 63 9.98 -23.65 9.34
N ASN A 64 8.94 -24.37 8.96
CA ASN A 64 7.72 -23.81 8.37
C ASN A 64 7.11 -22.72 9.25
N LYS A 65 6.92 -21.54 8.64
CA LYS A 65 6.21 -20.39 9.22
C LYS A 65 4.76 -20.48 8.86
N VAL A 66 3.89 -20.40 9.85
CA VAL A 66 2.46 -20.58 9.65
C VAL A 66 1.75 -19.28 9.93
N PHE A 67 1.00 -18.79 8.94
CA PHE A 67 -0.03 -17.79 9.16
C PHE A 67 -1.36 -18.52 9.29
N GLU A 68 -1.95 -18.46 10.48
CA GLU A 68 -3.25 -19.03 10.78
C GLU A 68 -4.33 -17.95 10.65
N PHE A 69 -5.37 -18.27 9.90
CA PHE A 69 -6.55 -17.46 9.67
C PHE A 69 -7.75 -18.14 10.31
N LYS A 70 -8.50 -17.42 11.14
CA LYS A 70 -9.72 -17.93 11.77
C LYS A 70 -10.88 -17.02 11.40
N SER A 71 -11.95 -17.57 10.82
CA SER A 71 -13.18 -16.83 10.54
C SER A 71 -14.20 -17.02 11.65
N TYR A 72 -15.00 -15.98 11.92
CA TYR A 72 -15.98 -15.96 12.99
C TYR A 72 -17.30 -15.40 12.48
N ASN A 73 -18.41 -15.86 13.07
CA ASN A 73 -19.71 -15.23 12.87
C ASN A 73 -19.84 -13.95 13.74
N ALA A 74 -20.93 -13.21 13.56
CA ALA A 74 -21.20 -11.99 14.34
C ALA A 74 -21.33 -12.23 15.86
N ALA A 75 -21.65 -13.46 16.28
CA ALA A 75 -21.74 -13.86 17.69
C ALA A 75 -20.38 -14.31 18.28
N GLY A 76 -19.31 -14.30 17.50
CA GLY A 76 -17.96 -14.70 17.93
C GLY A 76 -17.71 -16.21 17.95
N THR A 77 -18.59 -17.01 17.35
CA THR A 77 -18.34 -18.45 17.15
C THR A 77 -17.35 -18.64 16.01
N LEU A 78 -16.32 -19.46 16.24
CA LEU A 78 -15.37 -19.88 15.22
C LEU A 78 -16.10 -20.71 14.15
N LEU A 79 -15.96 -20.31 12.89
CA LEU A 79 -16.55 -21.02 11.74
C LEU A 79 -15.54 -21.92 11.07
N GLN A 80 -14.38 -21.38 10.72
CA GLN A 80 -13.35 -22.10 9.99
C GLN A 80 -11.95 -21.62 10.38
N THR A 81 -10.99 -22.54 10.35
CA THR A 81 -9.56 -22.23 10.43
C THR A 81 -8.90 -22.60 9.11
N VAL A 82 -8.10 -21.69 8.55
CA VAL A 82 -7.29 -21.89 7.35
C VAL A 82 -5.84 -21.52 7.68
N GLN A 83 -4.89 -22.22 7.10
CA GLN A 83 -3.47 -21.99 7.36
C GLN A 83 -2.73 -21.80 6.04
N LYS A 84 -1.86 -20.79 5.99
CA LYS A 84 -0.88 -20.59 4.91
C LYS A 84 0.51 -20.83 5.47
N THR A 85 1.26 -21.72 4.84
CA THR A 85 2.62 -22.05 5.26
C THR A 85 3.63 -21.43 4.32
N PHE A 86 4.68 -20.84 4.90
CA PHE A 86 5.80 -20.25 4.20
C PHE A 86 7.10 -20.87 4.68
N THR A 87 8.08 -20.92 3.79
CA THR A 87 9.43 -21.37 4.10
C THR A 87 10.40 -20.38 3.46
N TYR A 88 11.46 -20.00 4.18
CA TYR A 88 12.58 -19.26 3.60
C TYR A 88 13.86 -20.07 3.74
N VAL A 89 14.71 -19.96 2.73
CA VAL A 89 15.99 -20.69 2.65
C VAL A 89 17.13 -19.91 3.33
N ASP A 90 16.98 -18.57 3.43
CA ASP A 90 18.01 -17.68 3.96
C ASP A 90 17.42 -16.70 4.99
N TYR A 91 18.21 -16.36 6.01
CA TYR A 91 17.85 -15.39 7.06
C TYR A 91 17.57 -13.99 6.51
N LYS A 92 18.03 -13.68 5.29
CA LYS A 92 17.74 -12.43 4.58
C LYS A 92 16.28 -12.29 4.16
N SER A 93 15.53 -13.40 4.08
CA SER A 93 14.12 -13.43 3.66
C SER A 93 13.16 -13.69 4.83
N ARG A 94 13.57 -13.34 6.05
CA ARG A 94 12.79 -13.54 7.29
C ARG A 94 11.62 -12.56 7.47
N LEU A 95 11.57 -11.50 6.66
CA LEU A 95 10.41 -10.63 6.54
C LEU A 95 9.43 -11.31 5.59
N LEU A 96 8.35 -11.85 6.12
CA LEU A 96 7.33 -12.50 5.29
C LEU A 96 6.05 -11.67 5.29
N ALA A 97 5.45 -11.57 4.11
CA ALA A 97 4.14 -10.98 3.89
C ALA A 97 3.13 -12.09 3.63
N ALA A 98 2.00 -12.05 4.33
CA ALA A 98 0.86 -12.92 4.05
C ALA A 98 -0.25 -12.12 3.36
N ASP A 99 -0.75 -12.64 2.24
CA ASP A 99 -1.97 -12.13 1.60
C ASP A 99 -3.19 -12.47 2.47
N CYS A 100 -3.81 -11.40 2.97
CA CYS A 100 -4.94 -11.42 3.89
C CYS A 100 -6.27 -11.05 3.19
N THR A 101 -6.29 -10.93 1.86
CA THR A 101 -7.53 -10.73 1.09
C THR A 101 -8.52 -11.85 1.39
N PHE A 102 -9.71 -11.52 1.89
CA PHE A 102 -10.67 -12.51 2.40
C PHE A 102 -10.99 -13.61 1.37
N ASN A 103 -11.28 -13.22 0.12
CA ASN A 103 -11.58 -14.17 -0.95
C ASN A 103 -10.36 -15.04 -1.37
N SER A 104 -9.14 -14.59 -1.10
CA SER A 104 -7.90 -15.33 -1.34
C SER A 104 -7.44 -16.19 -0.15
N ILE A 105 -8.11 -16.11 1.00
CA ILE A 105 -7.79 -16.96 2.16
C ILE A 105 -8.35 -18.37 1.95
N GLY A 106 -9.54 -18.52 1.36
CA GLY A 106 -10.17 -19.81 1.12
C GLY A 106 -11.17 -20.24 2.20
N PHE A 107 -11.87 -19.28 2.82
CA PHE A 107 -13.02 -19.58 3.67
C PHE A 107 -14.22 -20.05 2.83
N THR A 108 -15.05 -20.91 3.43
CA THR A 108 -16.17 -21.59 2.74
C THR A 108 -17.49 -21.50 3.51
N SER A 109 -17.49 -20.94 4.72
CA SER A 109 -18.63 -20.97 5.64
C SER A 109 -19.74 -19.95 5.33
N GLY A 110 -19.49 -18.94 4.49
CA GLY A 110 -20.49 -18.03 3.91
C GLY A 110 -21.26 -17.12 4.89
N ASN A 111 -20.90 -17.11 6.17
CA ASN A 111 -21.54 -16.35 7.26
C ASN A 111 -20.51 -15.65 8.16
N GLU A 112 -19.34 -15.35 7.60
CA GLU A 112 -18.23 -14.70 8.28
C GLU A 112 -18.53 -13.20 8.49
N ALA A 113 -18.40 -12.73 9.73
CA ALA A 113 -18.51 -11.30 10.07
C ALA A 113 -17.13 -10.65 10.24
N TYR A 114 -16.15 -11.41 10.72
CA TYR A 114 -14.77 -10.97 10.85
C TYR A 114 -13.83 -12.17 10.80
N TYR A 115 -12.55 -11.92 10.57
CA TYR A 115 -11.51 -12.93 10.68
C TYR A 115 -10.30 -12.38 11.43
N THR A 116 -9.49 -13.29 11.94
CA THR A 116 -8.24 -12.96 12.64
C THR A 116 -7.06 -13.65 11.99
N VAL A 117 -5.91 -12.99 12.00
CA VAL A 117 -4.63 -13.56 11.58
C VAL A 117 -3.66 -13.64 12.75
N GLN A 118 -2.92 -14.75 12.83
CA GLN A 118 -1.82 -14.93 13.77
C GLN A 118 -0.68 -15.70 13.10
N ALA A 119 0.56 -15.30 13.35
CA ALA A 119 1.77 -15.90 12.81
C ALA A 119 2.48 -16.76 13.87
N TYR A 120 2.95 -17.93 13.44
CA TYR A 120 3.65 -18.91 14.27
C TYR A 120 5.01 -19.27 13.66
N PRO A 121 6.07 -19.32 14.48
CA PRO A 121 7.43 -19.54 13.99
C PRO A 121 7.74 -21.01 13.69
N SER A 122 7.15 -21.97 14.41
CA SER A 122 7.41 -23.40 14.21
C SER A 122 6.21 -24.26 14.62
N GLY A 123 5.22 -24.40 13.75
CA GLY A 123 4.10 -25.34 13.94
C GLY A 123 3.36 -25.19 15.28
N TYR A 124 3.08 -23.94 15.68
CA TYR A 124 2.43 -23.53 16.95
C TYR A 124 3.30 -23.50 18.21
N ALA A 125 4.56 -23.90 18.13
CA ALA A 125 5.52 -23.72 19.22
C ALA A 125 6.29 -22.40 19.10
N GLY A 126 6.62 -21.79 20.24
CA GLY A 126 7.47 -20.58 20.32
C GLY A 126 6.70 -19.28 20.56
N LYS A 127 7.40 -18.15 20.40
CA LYS A 127 6.85 -16.80 20.46
C LYS A 127 5.99 -16.53 19.22
N ALA A 128 4.69 -16.80 19.35
CA ALA A 128 3.68 -16.44 18.35
C ALA A 128 3.51 -14.92 18.25
N SER A 129 3.01 -14.44 17.10
CA SER A 129 2.61 -13.04 16.96
C SER A 129 1.36 -12.73 17.76
N GLU A 130 1.04 -11.44 17.87
CA GLU A 130 -0.27 -10.96 18.25
C GLU A 130 -1.35 -11.46 17.26
N THR A 131 -2.59 -11.45 17.73
CA THR A 131 -3.77 -11.73 16.91
C THR A 131 -4.31 -10.41 16.38
N MET A 132 -4.31 -10.26 15.06
CA MET A 132 -4.85 -9.07 14.39
C MET A 132 -6.24 -9.37 13.83
N ARG A 133 -7.20 -8.47 14.02
CA ARG A 133 -8.60 -8.63 13.62
C ARG A 133 -8.96 -7.75 12.42
N PHE A 134 -9.64 -8.35 11.46
CA PHE A 134 -10.21 -7.70 10.29
C PHE A 134 -11.73 -7.87 10.30
N ASP A 135 -12.44 -6.75 10.39
CA ASP A 135 -13.90 -6.74 10.34
C ASP A 135 -14.35 -6.67 8.87
N LEU A 136 -15.19 -7.62 8.46
CA LEU A 136 -15.73 -7.62 7.11
C LEU A 136 -16.82 -6.57 7.01
N TRP A 137 -16.62 -5.64 6.07
CA TRP A 137 -17.55 -4.56 5.81
C TRP A 137 -18.13 -4.70 4.41
N THR A 138 -19.40 -5.04 4.35
CA THR A 138 -20.17 -5.18 3.11
C THR A 138 -20.95 -3.90 2.84
N GLU A 139 -20.26 -2.90 2.30
CA GLU A 139 -20.92 -1.71 1.75
C GLU A 139 -20.72 -1.64 0.25
N CYS A 140 -21.85 -1.46 -0.46
CA CYS A 140 -21.83 -1.15 -1.89
C CYS A 140 -21.42 0.32 -2.05
N SER A 141 -20.16 0.56 -2.37
CA SER A 141 -19.77 1.90 -2.80
C SER A 141 -20.31 2.18 -4.20
N LYS A 142 -20.79 3.41 -4.42
CA LYS A 142 -21.11 3.92 -5.76
C LYS A 142 -19.84 4.11 -6.61
N TYR A 143 -18.68 4.23 -5.98
CA TYR A 143 -17.41 4.53 -6.62
C TYR A 143 -16.55 3.29 -6.71
N ASP A 144 -15.76 3.21 -7.78
CA ASP A 144 -14.77 2.15 -7.93
C ASP A 144 -13.68 2.30 -6.86
N PRO A 145 -13.48 1.29 -5.99
CA PRO A 145 -12.46 1.35 -4.96
C PRO A 145 -11.05 1.35 -5.57
N VAL A 146 -10.18 2.17 -5.01
CA VAL A 146 -8.76 2.21 -5.39
C VAL A 146 -7.92 1.86 -4.16
N THR A 147 -7.21 0.73 -4.23
CA THR A 147 -6.30 0.30 -3.16
C THR A 147 -4.89 0.79 -3.44
N LEU A 148 -4.30 1.47 -2.46
CA LEU A 148 -2.89 1.84 -2.44
C LEU A 148 -2.15 1.00 -1.42
N HIS A 149 -1.00 0.45 -1.83
CA HIS A 149 -0.04 -0.24 -0.97
C HIS A 149 1.16 0.65 -0.77
N PHE A 150 1.57 0.90 0.47
CA PHE A 150 2.64 1.84 0.79
C PHE A 150 3.59 1.23 1.83
N LEU A 151 4.86 1.61 1.75
CA LEU A 151 5.84 1.23 2.77
C LEU A 151 5.59 2.04 4.04
N ASN A 152 5.37 1.36 5.15
CA ASN A 152 5.12 1.97 6.45
C ASN A 152 6.43 2.28 7.20
N THR A 153 6.31 2.96 8.34
CA THR A 153 7.46 3.33 9.19
C THR A 153 8.19 2.12 9.78
N LEU A 154 7.48 1.01 9.99
CA LEU A 154 8.01 -0.27 10.47
C LEU A 154 8.59 -1.15 9.36
N GLY A 155 8.79 -0.65 8.14
CA GLY A 155 9.43 -1.39 7.05
C GLY A 155 8.60 -2.51 6.41
N GLY A 156 7.31 -2.61 6.75
CA GLY A 156 6.34 -3.50 6.09
C GLY A 156 5.50 -2.73 5.06
N PHE A 157 4.89 -3.43 4.10
CA PHE A 157 3.86 -2.81 3.26
C PHE A 157 2.50 -2.87 3.95
N ASP A 158 1.90 -1.70 4.12
CA ASP A 158 0.50 -1.54 4.50
C ASP A 158 -0.33 -1.16 3.27
N SER A 159 -1.65 -1.26 3.40
CA SER A 159 -2.58 -0.97 2.32
C SER A 159 -3.79 -0.23 2.84
N TYR A 160 -4.30 0.67 2.01
CA TYR A 160 -5.49 1.45 2.29
C TYR A 160 -6.35 1.58 1.02
N THR A 161 -7.65 1.28 1.14
CA THR A 161 -8.59 1.38 0.04
C THR A 161 -9.45 2.63 0.13
N PHE A 162 -9.29 3.48 -0.88
CA PHE A 162 -10.11 4.67 -1.10
C PHE A 162 -11.42 4.27 -1.74
N ARG A 163 -12.52 4.53 -1.05
CA ARG A 163 -13.88 4.11 -1.45
C ARG A 163 -14.77 5.24 -1.90
N LYS A 164 -14.36 6.49 -1.71
CA LYS A 164 -15.14 7.67 -2.12
C LYS A 164 -14.73 8.12 -3.52
N ARG A 165 -15.29 9.26 -3.93
CA ARG A 165 -15.10 9.83 -5.27
C ARG A 165 -13.61 9.91 -5.65
N THR A 166 -13.27 9.28 -6.76
CA THR A 166 -11.98 9.43 -7.42
C THR A 166 -12.11 10.44 -8.56
N VAL A 167 -11.20 11.41 -8.66
CA VAL A 167 -11.12 12.36 -9.77
C VAL A 167 -9.85 12.09 -10.57
N ARG A 168 -10.00 11.77 -11.86
CA ARG A 168 -8.88 11.57 -12.78
C ARG A 168 -8.63 12.85 -13.57
N ASN A 169 -7.40 13.34 -13.55
CA ASN A 169 -6.95 14.53 -14.26
C ASN A 169 -5.78 14.15 -15.21
N LEU A 170 -5.79 14.70 -16.41
CA LEU A 170 -4.76 14.50 -17.43
C LEU A 170 -4.07 15.84 -17.68
N ALA A 171 -2.82 15.96 -17.26
CA ALA A 171 -2.00 17.13 -17.51
C ALA A 171 -1.11 16.88 -18.74
N GLY A 172 -1.11 17.81 -19.69
CA GLY A 172 -0.34 17.72 -20.92
C GLY A 172 0.72 18.82 -21.02
N GLU A 173 1.99 18.46 -21.05
CA GLU A 173 3.10 19.36 -21.37
C GLU A 173 3.40 19.29 -22.88
N LYS A 174 3.38 20.45 -23.56
CA LYS A 174 3.67 20.56 -24.99
C LYS A 174 5.00 21.26 -25.19
N LYS A 175 5.92 20.63 -25.89
CA LYS A 175 7.15 21.27 -26.37
C LYS A 175 6.95 21.76 -27.80
N THR A 176 7.31 23.01 -28.02
CA THR A 176 7.08 23.73 -29.27
C THR A 176 8.37 24.24 -29.88
N PHE A 177 8.38 24.40 -31.20
CA PHE A 177 9.38 25.20 -31.91
C PHE A 177 8.67 26.18 -32.83
N GLU A 178 9.31 27.30 -33.13
CA GLU A 178 8.84 28.22 -34.15
C GLU A 178 9.38 27.77 -35.51
N GLN A 179 8.47 27.50 -36.43
CA GLN A 179 8.80 27.23 -37.81
C GLN A 179 8.77 28.55 -38.59
N ASP A 180 9.76 28.76 -39.47
CA ASP A 180 9.70 29.86 -40.42
C ASP A 180 8.67 29.56 -41.52
N SER A 181 7.86 30.56 -41.85
CA SER A 181 6.87 30.52 -42.93
C SER A 181 7.52 30.57 -44.32
N PHE A 182 8.76 31.05 -44.38
CA PHE A 182 9.50 31.24 -45.63
C PHE A 182 10.40 30.05 -45.95
N ARG A 183 10.51 29.74 -47.24
CA ARG A 183 11.45 28.73 -47.74
C ARG A 183 12.19 29.31 -48.94
N TYR A 184 13.51 29.18 -48.90
CA TYR A 184 14.34 29.39 -50.08
C TYR A 184 14.29 28.13 -50.96
N THR A 185 13.76 28.27 -52.16
CA THR A 185 13.81 27.27 -53.23
C THR A 185 14.50 27.93 -54.41
N THR A 186 15.31 27.18 -55.16
CA THR A 186 16.25 27.66 -56.20
C THR A 186 15.83 28.97 -56.88
N GLY A 187 16.37 30.10 -56.41
CA GLY A 187 16.16 31.43 -56.99
C GLY A 187 14.91 32.21 -56.56
N ALA A 188 14.02 31.67 -55.73
CA ALA A 188 12.78 32.33 -55.29
C ALA A 188 12.51 32.17 -53.78
N TYR A 189 12.14 33.28 -53.14
CA TYR A 189 11.70 33.31 -51.74
C TYR A 189 10.17 33.19 -51.70
N ASN A 190 9.67 32.02 -51.31
CA ASN A 190 8.23 31.74 -51.28
C ASN A 190 7.78 31.54 -49.82
N TYR A 191 6.56 31.96 -49.50
CA TYR A 191 5.89 31.66 -48.22
C TYR A 191 4.82 30.60 -48.43
N SER A 192 4.54 29.80 -47.40
CA SER A 192 3.43 28.85 -47.41
C SER A 192 2.55 29.07 -46.20
N ASN A 193 1.24 29.20 -46.39
CA ASN A 193 0.28 29.30 -45.28
C ASN A 193 0.16 27.99 -44.48
N ALA A 194 0.69 26.88 -45.02
CA ALA A 194 0.75 25.59 -44.34
C ALA A 194 2.06 25.37 -43.57
N ARG A 195 2.98 26.35 -43.59
CA ARG A 195 4.21 26.38 -42.79
C ARG A 195 4.28 27.69 -42.01
N GLY A 196 4.94 27.64 -40.87
CA GLY A 196 5.12 28.83 -40.06
C GLY A 196 4.41 28.75 -38.71
N GLY A 197 4.93 29.49 -37.74
CA GLY A 197 4.37 29.60 -36.41
C GLY A 197 4.76 28.48 -35.45
N VAL A 198 4.09 28.45 -34.31
CA VAL A 198 4.40 27.56 -33.19
C VAL A 198 3.91 26.14 -33.50
N THR A 199 4.85 25.23 -33.74
CA THR A 199 4.58 23.80 -34.01
C THR A 199 4.88 22.96 -32.77
N ASN A 200 3.92 22.16 -32.33
CA ASN A 200 4.11 21.18 -31.25
C ASN A 200 4.82 19.94 -31.80
N TYR A 201 6.05 19.66 -31.36
CA TYR A 201 6.79 18.47 -31.80
C TYR A 201 6.70 17.31 -30.81
N ASN A 202 6.44 17.61 -29.53
CA ASN A 202 6.28 16.60 -28.49
C ASN A 202 5.20 17.02 -27.50
N THR A 203 4.28 16.11 -27.20
CA THR A 203 3.30 16.25 -26.12
C THR A 203 3.49 15.11 -25.13
N MET A 204 3.82 15.44 -23.89
CA MET A 204 3.90 14.52 -22.77
C MET A 204 2.64 14.64 -21.92
N VAL A 205 1.95 13.53 -21.67
CA VAL A 205 0.73 13.48 -20.88
C VAL A 205 1.03 12.71 -19.59
N THR A 206 0.76 13.36 -18.46
CA THR A 206 0.82 12.79 -17.11
C THR A 206 -0.61 12.63 -16.57
N GLU A 207 -0.85 11.51 -15.89
CA GLU A 207 -2.16 11.21 -15.30
C GLU A 207 -2.07 11.33 -13.77
N GLN A 208 -2.95 12.15 -13.19
CA GLN A 208 -3.04 12.43 -11.76
C GLN A 208 -4.42 12.04 -11.24
N TRP A 209 -4.48 11.33 -10.13
CA TRP A 209 -5.72 10.92 -9.48
C TRP A 209 -5.82 11.56 -8.11
N THR A 210 -6.94 12.20 -7.83
CA THR A 210 -7.29 12.66 -6.49
C THR A 210 -8.26 11.65 -5.87
N LEU A 211 -7.79 10.96 -4.84
CA LEU A 211 -8.51 9.93 -4.08
C LEU A 211 -9.02 10.52 -2.77
N ASN A 212 -10.25 10.20 -2.40
CA ASN A 212 -10.85 10.68 -1.15
C ASN A 212 -11.08 9.51 -0.19
N THR A 213 -10.72 9.71 1.07
CA THR A 213 -10.95 8.73 2.14
C THR A 213 -12.42 8.74 2.55
N ASP A 214 -12.82 7.73 3.33
CA ASP A 214 -14.02 7.87 4.17
C ASP A 214 -13.74 8.79 5.37
N PHE A 215 -14.73 8.97 6.22
CA PHE A 215 -14.54 9.49 7.57
C PHE A 215 -13.67 8.50 8.36
N LEU A 216 -12.49 8.98 8.77
CA LEU A 216 -11.49 8.20 9.49
C LEU A 216 -11.47 8.57 10.96
N THR A 217 -11.22 7.57 11.79
CA THR A 217 -10.80 7.74 13.19
C THR A 217 -9.36 8.26 13.27
N ASP A 218 -8.97 8.78 14.43
CA ASP A 218 -7.60 9.28 14.66
C ASP A 218 -6.52 8.21 14.43
N THR A 219 -6.84 6.94 14.69
CA THR A 219 -5.93 5.81 14.43
C THR A 219 -5.82 5.46 12.95
N GLU A 220 -6.91 5.56 12.19
CA GLU A 220 -6.88 5.33 10.74
C GLU A 220 -6.24 6.50 9.98
N ALA A 221 -6.34 7.72 10.51
CA ALA A 221 -5.66 8.88 9.96
C ALA A 221 -4.13 8.71 9.93
N GLU A 222 -3.57 7.90 10.84
CA GLU A 222 -2.14 7.55 10.85
C GLU A 222 -1.72 6.80 9.58
N PHE A 223 -2.60 6.00 8.96
CA PHE A 223 -2.28 5.39 7.67
C PHE A 223 -2.15 6.40 6.56
N ILE A 224 -2.99 7.43 6.56
CA ILE A 224 -2.94 8.46 5.55
C ILE A 224 -1.65 9.26 5.71
N GLU A 225 -1.26 9.57 6.94
CA GLU A 225 0.01 10.21 7.26
C GLU A 225 1.20 9.39 6.74
N GLN A 226 1.25 8.09 7.07
CA GLN A 226 2.33 7.21 6.61
C GLN A 226 2.34 7.02 5.10
N LEU A 227 1.17 6.90 4.47
CA LEU A 227 1.04 6.81 3.01
C LEU A 227 1.58 8.07 2.33
N LEU A 228 1.26 9.24 2.89
CA LEU A 228 1.66 10.52 2.31
C LEU A 228 3.17 10.71 2.25
N PHE A 229 3.87 10.27 3.29
CA PHE A 229 5.33 10.35 3.40
C PHE A 229 6.04 9.06 2.98
N SER A 230 5.33 8.09 2.41
CA SER A 230 5.92 6.82 2.00
C SER A 230 6.80 6.99 0.77
N PRO A 231 8.04 6.44 0.76
CA PRO A 231 8.92 6.51 -0.41
C PRO A 231 8.48 5.59 -1.56
N VAL A 232 7.67 4.57 -1.26
CA VAL A 232 7.25 3.55 -2.24
C VAL A 232 5.76 3.32 -2.09
N VAL A 233 5.01 3.64 -3.15
CA VAL A 233 3.56 3.42 -3.22
C VAL A 233 3.20 2.69 -4.52
N TYR A 234 2.36 1.67 -4.39
CA TYR A 234 1.77 0.91 -5.49
C TYR A 234 0.25 1.07 -5.47
N MET A 235 -0.37 0.99 -6.63
CA MET A 235 -1.81 1.04 -6.82
C MET A 235 -2.29 -0.25 -7.49
N GLY A 236 -3.42 -0.79 -7.04
CA GLY A 236 -4.10 -1.92 -7.67
C GLY A 236 -4.07 -3.22 -6.87
N ALA A 237 -4.46 -4.31 -7.53
CA ALA A 237 -4.47 -5.66 -6.96
C ALA A 237 -3.09 -6.33 -7.09
N PHE A 238 -2.84 -7.39 -6.31
CA PHE A 238 -1.58 -8.15 -6.34
C PHE A 238 -1.20 -8.69 -7.73
N SER A 239 -2.18 -8.95 -8.60
CA SER A 239 -1.96 -9.41 -9.98
C SER A 239 -1.48 -8.32 -10.95
N ALA A 240 -1.70 -7.05 -10.63
CA ALA A 240 -1.42 -5.91 -11.51
C ALA A 240 -1.15 -4.64 -10.70
N MET A 241 0.02 -4.61 -10.03
CA MET A 241 0.46 -3.44 -9.27
C MET A 241 1.13 -2.42 -10.19
N GLU A 242 0.69 -1.17 -10.08
CA GLU A 242 1.31 -0.03 -10.74
C GLU A 242 2.02 0.86 -9.71
N LYS A 243 3.28 1.22 -9.96
CA LYS A 243 3.98 2.20 -9.12
C LYS A 243 3.36 3.59 -9.31
N VAL A 244 3.09 4.28 -8.21
CA VAL A 244 2.57 5.66 -8.19
C VAL A 244 3.42 6.53 -7.29
N THR A 245 3.42 7.84 -7.56
CA THR A 245 4.08 8.84 -6.71
C THR A 245 3.02 9.69 -6.01
N VAL A 246 3.18 9.91 -4.71
CA VAL A 246 2.30 10.82 -3.96
C VAL A 246 2.88 12.24 -4.09
N ASN A 247 2.05 13.19 -4.53
CA ASN A 247 2.50 14.56 -4.82
C ASN A 247 2.32 15.51 -3.63
N SER A 248 2.19 14.99 -2.42
CA SER A 248 1.89 15.77 -1.22
C SER A 248 3.16 15.99 -0.39
N THR A 249 3.43 17.24 -0.04
CA THR A 249 4.58 17.65 0.80
C THR A 249 4.21 17.95 2.24
N GLU A 250 2.92 18.06 2.53
CA GLU A 250 2.39 18.51 3.81
C GLU A 250 1.20 17.64 4.22
N PHE A 251 1.10 17.35 5.52
CA PHE A 251 -0.04 16.68 6.14
C PHE A 251 -0.52 17.51 7.33
N GLU A 252 -1.75 18.01 7.24
CA GLU A 252 -2.39 18.71 8.36
C GLU A 252 -3.22 17.71 9.15
N ARG A 253 -2.73 17.30 10.33
CA ARG A 253 -3.48 16.41 11.21
C ARG A 253 -4.60 17.19 11.90
N LYS A 254 -5.84 16.89 11.53
CA LYS A 254 -7.03 17.52 12.11
C LYS A 254 -7.44 16.73 13.36
N TYR A 255 -7.29 17.34 14.53
CA TYR A 255 -7.84 16.81 15.77
C TYR A 255 -9.23 17.40 15.96
N ASN A 256 -10.25 16.69 15.48
CA ASN A 256 -11.62 17.18 15.58
C ASN A 256 -12.24 16.68 16.90
N ARG A 257 -12.89 17.58 17.65
CA ARG A 257 -13.56 17.23 18.92
C ARG A 257 -14.69 16.21 18.71
N ASP A 258 -15.25 16.15 17.50
CA ASP A 258 -16.36 15.28 17.09
C ASP A 258 -15.94 13.98 16.39
N GLY A 259 -14.64 13.64 16.38
CA GLY A 259 -14.18 12.25 16.26
C GLY A 259 -14.02 11.64 14.87
N LEU A 260 -14.26 12.39 13.79
CA LEU A 260 -14.07 11.90 12.42
C LEU A 260 -13.50 12.97 11.49
N VAL A 261 -12.55 12.58 10.65
CA VAL A 261 -11.87 13.45 9.69
C VAL A 261 -11.75 12.81 8.32
N GLN A 262 -11.73 13.63 7.27
CA GLN A 262 -11.59 13.16 5.90
C GLN A 262 -10.36 13.80 5.26
N TYR A 263 -9.64 13.01 4.45
CA TYR A 263 -8.45 13.43 3.73
C TYR A 263 -8.60 13.16 2.23
N SER A 264 -7.87 13.94 1.44
CA SER A 264 -7.73 13.75 0.00
C SER A 264 -6.26 13.53 -0.34
N VAL A 265 -5.96 12.44 -1.03
CA VAL A 265 -4.59 12.09 -1.46
C VAL A 265 -4.51 12.25 -2.97
N THR A 266 -3.51 12.99 -3.45
CA THR A 266 -3.25 13.12 -4.89
C THR A 266 -2.05 12.28 -5.28
N ILE A 267 -2.27 11.34 -6.19
CA ILE A 267 -1.25 10.47 -6.74
C ILE A 267 -1.02 10.78 -8.22
N GLN A 268 0.19 10.51 -8.69
CA GLN A 268 0.56 10.56 -10.10
C GLN A 268 1.02 9.17 -10.55
N ARG A 269 0.50 8.73 -11.69
CA ARG A 269 0.88 7.45 -12.30
C ARG A 269 2.30 7.52 -12.84
N ALA A 270 3.06 6.43 -12.71
CA ALA A 270 4.45 6.38 -13.19
C ALA A 270 4.56 6.39 -14.71
N LEU A 271 3.56 5.83 -15.41
CA LEU A 271 3.56 5.76 -16.87
C LEU A 271 3.17 7.11 -17.46
N THR A 272 4.02 7.64 -18.34
CA THR A 272 3.77 8.89 -19.06
C THR A 272 3.58 8.61 -20.54
N ASN A 273 2.51 9.14 -21.11
CA ASN A 273 2.22 8.96 -22.53
C ASN A 273 2.91 10.05 -23.33
N ARG A 274 3.69 9.67 -24.35
CA ARG A 274 4.35 10.62 -25.25
C ARG A 274 3.77 10.51 -26.65
N ARG A 275 3.44 11.65 -27.23
CA ARG A 275 3.04 11.78 -28.63
C ARG A 275 4.05 12.68 -29.31
N GLN A 276 4.91 12.09 -30.13
CA GLN A 276 5.96 12.80 -30.85
C GLN A 276 5.65 12.80 -32.34
N ARG A 277 5.84 13.95 -32.97
CA ARG A 277 5.83 14.10 -34.42
C ARG A 277 7.05 14.91 -34.82
N LEU A 278 7.90 14.31 -35.65
CA LEU A 278 9.05 14.95 -36.28
C LEU A 278 8.60 15.80 -37.48
#